data_AF-A0A944VAB5-F1
#
_entry.id   AF-A0A944VAB5-F1
#
_cell.length_a   1.000
_cell.length_b   1.000
_cell.length_c   1.000
_cell.angle_alpha   90.00
_cell.angle_beta   90.00
_cell.angle_gamma   90.00
#
_symmetry.space_group_name_H-M   'P 1'
#
loop_
_entity.id
_entity.type
_entity.pdbx_description
1 polymer ?
#
loop_
_entity_poly.entity_id
_entity_poly.type
_entity_poly.pdbx_seq_one_letter_code
_entity_poly.pdbx_strand_id
1 'polypeptide(L)' 'MIVKHSQIKQHGRLRIIGGQWKKRLIRFRGAADLRPPPDSVRETLFNWLAPVVVGAQ' A
#
# COMPACT_ATOMS: atom_id res chain seq x y z
N MET A 1 -28.19 16.05 -12.37
CA MET A 1 -27.02 15.13 -12.38
C MET A 1 -25.77 15.97 -12.47
N ILE A 2 -24.91 16.00 -11.45
CA ILE A 2 -23.58 16.60 -11.56
C ILE A 2 -22.59 15.47 -11.37
N VAL A 3 -22.07 14.96 -12.49
CA VAL A 3 -20.94 14.04 -12.51
C VAL A 3 -19.71 14.81 -12.05
N LYS A 4 -19.33 14.65 -10.78
CA LYS A 4 -18.03 15.14 -10.28
C LYS A 4 -16.95 14.41 -11.07
N HIS A 5 -16.30 15.11 -11.98
CA HIS A 5 -15.11 14.61 -12.66
C HIS A 5 -14.01 14.48 -11.60
N SER A 6 -13.82 13.24 -11.13
CA SER A 6 -12.74 12.85 -10.24
C SER A 6 -11.41 13.33 -10.82
N GLN A 7 -10.81 14.33 -10.19
CA GLN A 7 -9.51 14.86 -10.57
C GLN A 7 -8.46 13.74 -10.42
N ILE A 8 -8.06 13.13 -11.54
CA ILE A 8 -6.98 12.14 -11.59
C ILE A 8 -5.65 12.90 -11.38
N LYS A 9 -5.33 13.19 -10.13
CA LYS A 9 -4.03 13.72 -9.71
C LYS A 9 -3.66 13.17 -8.34
N GLN A 10 -2.78 12.17 -8.31
CA GLN A 10 -1.38 12.29 -7.88
C GLN A 10 -0.79 10.91 -7.56
N HIS A 11 0.52 10.77 -7.79
CA HIS A 11 1.25 9.51 -7.75
C HIS A 11 1.28 8.91 -6.32
N GLY A 12 0.67 7.74 -6.14
CA GLY A 12 0.70 7.00 -4.89
C GLY A 12 2.12 6.50 -4.57
N ARG A 13 2.49 6.52 -3.29
CA ARG A 13 3.76 5.99 -2.81
C ARG A 13 3.48 4.92 -1.77
N LEU A 14 4.10 3.76 -1.91
CA LEU A 14 3.94 2.63 -1.00
C LEU A 14 5.30 2.08 -0.62
N ARG A 15 5.61 2.04 0.67
CA ARG A 15 6.81 1.38 1.17
C ARG A 15 6.54 -0.11 1.39
N ILE A 16 7.43 -0.97 0.90
CA ILE A 16 7.44 -2.39 1.22
C ILE A 16 8.04 -2.55 2.63
N ILE A 17 7.36 -3.30 3.50
CA ILE A 17 7.68 -3.41 4.92
C ILE A 17 8.08 -4.83 5.35
N GLY A 18 7.96 -5.82 4.47
CA GLY A 18 8.33 -7.22 4.71
C GLY A 18 8.94 -7.91 3.49
N GLY A 19 9.52 -9.08 3.71
CA GLY A 19 10.14 -9.92 2.70
C GLY A 19 11.44 -9.34 2.14
N GLN A 20 11.93 -9.96 1.07
CA GLN A 20 13.21 -9.64 0.45
C GLN A 20 13.31 -8.19 -0.08
N TRP A 21 12.18 -7.52 -0.31
CA TRP A 21 12.14 -6.15 -0.82
C TRP A 21 11.81 -5.09 0.25
N LYS A 22 11.91 -5.45 1.53
CA LYS A 22 11.70 -4.53 2.67
C LYS A 22 12.47 -3.22 2.48
N LYS A 23 11.87 -2.12 2.93
CA LYS A 23 12.36 -0.72 2.80
C LYS A 23 12.35 -0.14 1.39
N ARG A 24 11.90 -0.86 0.37
CA ARG A 24 11.76 -0.30 -0.98
C ARG A 24 10.53 0.59 -1.09
N LEU A 25 10.66 1.73 -1.75
CA LEU A 25 9.54 2.64 -2.06
C LEU A 25 9.05 2.40 -3.50
N ILE A 26 7.79 2.01 -3.65
CA ILE A 26 7.11 1.87 -4.94
C ILE A 26 6.29 3.13 -5.21
N ARG A 27 6.42 3.67 -6.42
CA ARG A 27 5.57 4.74 -6.94
C ARG A 27 4.58 4.13 -7.93
N PHE A 28 3.30 4.46 -7.82
CA PHE A 28 2.27 3.95 -8.71
C PHE A 28 1.27 5.04 -9.10
N ARG A 29 0.61 4.86 -10.24
CA ARG A 29 -0.47 5.75 -10.69
C ARG A 29 -1.76 5.23 -10.06
N GLY A 30 -2.18 5.83 -8.95
CA GLY A 30 -3.43 5.48 -8.27
C GLY A 30 -4.61 6.28 -8.80
N ALA A 31 -5.80 5.68 -8.80
CA ALA A 31 -7.06 6.41 -8.85
C ALA A 31 -7.19 7.32 -7.62
N ALA A 32 -7.89 8.45 -7.76
CA ALA A 32 -8.04 9.46 -6.71
C ALA A 32 -8.70 8.91 -5.42
N ASP A 33 -9.44 7.81 -5.52
CA ASP A 33 -10.15 7.16 -4.41
C ASP A 33 -9.29 6.14 -3.65
N LEU A 34 -8.10 5.81 -4.15
CA LEU A 34 -7.21 4.86 -3.50
C LEU A 34 -6.46 5.54 -2.36
N ARG A 35 -6.94 5.34 -1.14
CA ARG A 35 -6.19 5.66 0.08
C ARG A 35 -5.25 4.49 0.40
N PRO A 36 -3.92 4.62 0.20
CA PRO A 36 -3.00 3.56 0.62
C PRO A 36 -3.11 3.39 2.14
N PRO A 37 -3.27 2.15 2.64
CA PRO A 37 -3.32 1.90 4.07
C PRO A 37 -2.00 2.30 4.74
N PRO A 38 -2.06 2.90 5.94
CA PRO A 38 -0.86 3.33 6.66
C PRO A 38 0.05 2.12 6.93
N ASP A 39 1.35 2.41 7.04
CA ASP A 39 2.40 1.39 7.21
C ASP A 39 2.09 0.47 8.40
N SER A 40 1.61 1.02 9.52
CA SER A 40 1.26 0.27 10.73
C SER A 40 0.19 -0.80 10.52
N VAL A 41 -0.85 -0.53 9.71
CA VAL A 41 -1.90 -1.52 9.42
C VAL A 41 -1.32 -2.69 8.63
N ARG A 42 -0.43 -2.38 7.69
CA ARG A 42 0.24 -3.41 6.90
C ARG A 42 1.22 -4.20 7.77
N GLU A 43 1.94 -3.55 8.69
CA GLU A 43 2.83 -4.21 9.66
C GLU A 43 2.07 -5.19 10.55
N THR A 44 0.93 -4.78 11.11
CA THR A 44 0.07 -5.67 11.92
C THR A 44 -0.37 -6.90 11.12
N LEU A 45 -0.79 -6.72 9.87
CA LEU A 45 -1.18 -7.84 9.01
C LEU A 45 -0.03 -8.80 8.75
N PHE A 46 1.17 -8.30 8.41
CA PHE A 46 2.33 -9.16 8.18
C PHE A 46 2.77 -9.89 9.45
N ASN A 47 2.66 -9.27 10.62
CA ASN A 47 2.94 -9.94 11.90
C ASN A 47 1.98 -11.10 12.16
N TRP A 48 0.70 -10.98 11.79
CA TRP A 48 -0.26 -12.08 11.88
C TRP A 48 -0.01 -13.20 10.88
N LEU A 49 0.50 -12.85 9.69
CA LEU A 49 0.79 -13.82 8.63
C LEU A 49 2.16 -14.49 8.75
N ALA A 50 3.09 -13.91 9.52
CA ALA A 50 4.43 -14.44 9.76
C ALA A 50 4.50 -15.95 10.12
N PRO A 51 3.64 -16.50 10.99
CA PRO A 51 3.71 -17.92 11.34
C PRO A 51 3.21 -18.86 10.22
N VAL A 52 2.47 -18.35 9.23
CA VAL A 52 1.77 -19.18 8.23
C VAL A 52 2.22 -18.91 6.79
N VAL A 53 2.86 -17.77 6.52
CA VAL A 53 3.39 -17.40 5.21
C VAL A 53 4.90 -17.23 5.27
N VAL A 54 5.61 -18.13 4.59
CA VAL A 54 7.06 -18.02 4.42
C VAL A 54 7.40 -16.72 3.68
N GLY A 55 8.26 -15.90 4.27
CA GLY A 55 8.72 -14.64 3.67
C GLY A 55 7.81 -13.42 3.92
N ALA A 56 6.88 -13.51 4.88
CA ALA A 56 6.02 -12.39 5.26
C ALA A 56 6.74 -11.22 5.97
N GLN A 57 7.96 -11.43 6.51
CA GLN A 57 8.74 -10.42 7.26
C GLN A 57 10.07 -10.03 6.61
#